data_AF-A0A540UV85-F1
#
_entry.id   AF-A0A540UV85-F1
#
_cell.length_a   1.000
_cell.length_b   1.000
_cell.length_c   1.000
_cell.angle_alpha   90.00
_cell.angle_beta   90.00
_cell.angle_gamma   90.00
#
_symmetry.space_group_name_H-M   'P 1'
#
loop_
_entity.id
_entity.type
_entity.pdbx_description
1 polymer ?
#
loop_
_entity_poly.entity_id
_entity_poly.type
_entity_poly.pdbx_seq_one_letter_code
_entity_poly.pdbx_strand_id
1 'polypeptide(L)'
;MCQSDVKYLFPHQTSKHGIDIFRKFGFHSEQIASHISTHGNCIAASLPMLLFDYIEDNKINRGDLVLLFGTSAGLSIGCVALTY
;
A
#
# COMPACT_ATOMS: atom_id res chain seq x y z
N MET A 1 -16.81 7.44 -3.13
CA MET A 1 -15.38 7.18 -3.33
C MET A 1 -15.25 6.31 -4.55
N CYS A 2 -14.71 6.85 -5.63
CA CYS A 2 -14.28 6.05 -6.79
C CYS A 2 -12.80 5.73 -6.64
N GLN A 3 -12.34 4.71 -7.37
CA GLN A 3 -10.95 4.27 -7.31
C GLN A 3 -9.96 5.39 -7.70
N SER A 4 -10.38 6.31 -8.57
CA SER A 4 -9.60 7.49 -8.97
C SER A 4 -9.40 8.52 -7.86
N ASP A 5 -10.19 8.48 -6.78
CA ASP A 5 -9.99 9.34 -5.61
C ASP A 5 -8.80 8.85 -4.75
N VAL A 6 -8.36 7.60 -4.93
CA VAL A 6 -7.28 6.99 -4.14
C VAL A 6 -5.94 7.44 -4.69
N LYS A 7 -5.19 8.20 -3.88
CA LYS A 7 -3.86 8.68 -4.26
C LYS A 7 -2.85 7.55 -4.31
N TYR A 8 -2.82 6.70 -3.28
CA TYR A 8 -1.94 5.54 -3.19
C TYR A 8 -2.65 4.33 -2.58
N LEU A 9 -2.28 3.16 -3.09
CA LEU A 9 -2.50 1.87 -2.47
C LEU A 9 -1.21 1.42 -1.78
N PHE A 10 -1.30 1.09 -0.51
CA PHE A 10 -0.26 0.51 0.33
C PHE A 10 -0.60 -0.97 0.57
N PRO A 11 -0.06 -1.90 -0.25
CA PRO A 11 -0.29 -3.33 -0.06
C PRO A 11 0.71 -3.95 0.90
N HIS A 12 0.35 -5.08 1.50
CA HIS A 12 1.29 -5.93 2.23
C HIS A 12 2.46 -6.31 1.30
N GLN A 13 3.67 -6.05 1.77
CA GLN A 13 4.91 -6.23 1.01
C GLN A 13 5.35 -7.70 0.99
N THR A 14 4.62 -8.55 0.26
CA THR A 14 4.91 -10.00 0.19
C THR A 14 6.09 -10.34 -0.72
N SER A 15 6.02 -9.87 -1.96
CA SER A 15 7.00 -10.04 -3.04
C SER A 15 6.64 -9.09 -4.17
N LYS A 16 7.57 -8.83 -5.11
CA LYS A 16 7.29 -8.01 -6.29
C LYS A 16 6.05 -8.49 -7.06
N HIS A 17 5.96 -9.79 -7.34
CA HIS A 17 4.81 -10.38 -8.03
C HIS A 17 3.50 -10.27 -7.23
N GLY A 18 3.56 -10.43 -5.91
CA GLY A 18 2.39 -10.30 -5.05
C GLY A 18 1.85 -8.87 -5.00
N ILE A 19 2.73 -7.88 -5.03
CA ILE A 19 2.36 -6.45 -5.10
C ILE A 19 1.81 -6.09 -6.50
N ASP A 20 2.42 -6.61 -7.57
CA ASP A 20 2.03 -6.30 -8.95
C ASP A 20 0.61 -6.77 -9.31
N ILE A 21 -0.01 -7.66 -8.51
CA ILE A 21 -1.38 -8.13 -8.74
C ILE A 21 -2.41 -7.00 -8.74
N PHE A 22 -2.15 -5.90 -8.02
CA PHE A 22 -3.06 -4.75 -7.92
C PHE A 22 -3.27 -4.03 -9.25
N ARG A 23 -2.36 -4.21 -10.21
CA ARG A 23 -2.54 -3.72 -11.59
C ARG A 23 -3.73 -4.37 -12.28
N LYS A 24 -4.08 -5.61 -11.92
CA LYS A 24 -5.27 -6.31 -12.45
C LYS A 24 -6.57 -5.77 -11.87
N PHE A 25 -6.50 -5.03 -10.76
CA PHE A 25 -7.64 -4.41 -10.10
C PHE A 25 -7.76 -2.91 -10.45
N GLY A 26 -7.09 -2.48 -11.53
CA GLY A 26 -7.22 -1.14 -12.09
C GLY A 26 -6.26 -0.11 -11.52
N PHE A 27 -5.37 -0.45 -10.57
CA PHE A 27 -4.39 0.51 -10.05
C PHE A 27 -3.24 0.70 -11.04
N HIS A 28 -2.83 1.96 -11.22
CA HIS A 28 -1.62 2.27 -11.98
C HIS A 28 -0.36 1.94 -11.16
N SER A 29 0.74 1.61 -11.83
CA SER A 29 1.98 1.18 -11.16
C SER A 29 2.50 2.23 -10.18
N GLU A 30 2.37 3.51 -10.53
CA GLU A 30 2.75 4.67 -9.74
C GLU A 30 1.88 4.87 -8.49
N GLN A 31 0.66 4.32 -8.47
CA GLN A 31 -0.23 4.37 -7.31
C GLN A 31 0.05 3.23 -6.33
N ILE A 32 0.78 2.19 -6.73
CA ILE A 32 1.06 1.02 -5.89
C ILE A 32 2.36 1.27 -5.13
N ALA A 33 2.25 1.57 -3.85
CA ALA A 33 3.39 1.83 -2.99
C ALA A 33 4.20 0.55 -2.74
N SER A 34 5.53 0.67 -2.78
CA SER A 34 6.42 -0.48 -2.60
C SER A 34 7.80 -0.09 -2.09
N HIS A 35 8.27 -0.85 -1.09
CA HIS A 35 9.66 -0.86 -0.61
C HIS A 35 10.25 -2.27 -0.57
N ILE A 36 9.62 -3.22 -1.29
CA ILE A 36 10.06 -4.62 -1.31
C ILE A 36 11.52 -4.77 -1.79
N SER A 37 12.00 -3.88 -2.66
CA SER A 37 13.37 -3.91 -3.19
C SER A 37 14.43 -3.42 -2.20
N THR A 38 14.04 -2.61 -1.21
CA THR A 38 14.96 -2.01 -0.23
C THR A 38 14.87 -2.70 1.13
N HIS A 39 13.66 -3.04 1.59
CA HIS A 39 13.42 -3.58 2.94
C HIS A 39 12.93 -5.04 2.93
N GLY A 40 12.50 -5.57 1.79
CA GLY A 40 11.90 -6.90 1.73
C GLY A 40 10.57 -6.98 2.48
N ASN A 41 10.22 -8.19 2.94
CA ASN A 41 8.97 -8.43 3.67
C ASN A 41 9.20 -8.33 5.20
N CYS A 42 8.73 -7.24 5.79
CA CYS A 42 8.77 -7.00 7.24
C CYS A 42 7.47 -7.41 7.96
N ILE A 43 6.69 -8.34 7.39
CA ILE A 43 5.44 -8.88 7.94
C ILE A 43 4.45 -7.75 8.26
N ALA A 44 4.03 -7.62 9.53
CA ALA A 44 3.06 -6.63 9.96
C ALA A 44 3.63 -5.20 9.94
N ALA A 45 4.95 -5.05 10.07
CA ALA A 45 5.62 -3.75 10.04
C ALA A 45 5.70 -3.15 8.63
N SER A 46 5.53 -3.97 7.58
CA SER A 46 5.61 -3.52 6.18
C SER A 46 4.68 -2.36 5.84
N LEU A 47 3.44 -2.37 6.35
CA LEU A 47 2.46 -1.33 6.07
C LEU A 47 2.77 0.00 6.80
N PRO A 48 2.94 0.04 8.13
CA PRO A 48 3.25 1.29 8.82
C PRO A 48 4.60 1.88 8.42
N MET A 49 5.62 1.07 8.13
CA MET A 49 6.89 1.57 7.61
C MET A 49 6.71 2.25 6.26
N LEU A 50 6.06 1.58 5.30
CA LEU A 50 5.81 2.14 3.97
C LEU A 50 4.96 3.42 4.04
N LEU A 51 3.96 3.46 4.93
CA LEU A 51 3.15 4.65 5.15
C LEU A 51 4.01 5.79 5.69
N PHE A 52 4.83 5.53 6.71
CA PHE A 52 5.75 6.51 7.29
C PHE A 52 6.73 7.08 6.26
N ASP A 53 7.36 6.23 5.46
CA ASP A 53 8.31 6.66 4.43
C ASP A 53 7.65 7.58 3.39
N TYR A 54 6.40 7.29 2.99
CA TYR A 54 5.66 8.14 2.04
C TYR A 54 5.24 9.49 2.63
N ILE A 55 5.07 9.57 3.95
CA ILE A 55 4.81 10.83 4.67
C ILE A 55 6.09 11.66 4.69
N GLU A 56 7.20 11.07 5.14
CA GLU A 56 8.49 11.75 5.24
C GLU A 56 8.99 12.22 3.87
N ASP A 57 8.75 11.43 2.81
CA ASP A 57 9.06 11.78 1.43
C ASP A 57 8.10 12.83 0.82
N ASN A 58 7.12 13.35 1.58
CA ASN A 58 6.09 14.28 1.13
C ASN A 58 5.26 13.78 -0.08
N LYS A 59 5.16 12.45 -0.25
CA LYS A 59 4.31 11.84 -1.30
C LYS A 59 2.84 11.87 -0.90
N ILE A 60 2.55 11.75 0.40
CA ILE A 60 1.20 11.91 0.97
C ILE A 60 1.16 13.08 1.96
N ASN A 61 0.05 13.82 1.92
CA ASN A 61 -0.22 14.98 2.76
C ASN A 61 -1.56 14.80 3.48
N ARG A 62 -1.81 15.62 4.50
CA ARG A 62 -3.10 15.67 5.18
C ARG A 62 -4.22 16.01 4.20
N GLY A 63 -5.34 15.30 4.28
CA GLY A 63 -6.45 15.28 3.32
C GLY A 63 -6.35 14.21 2.23
N ASP A 64 -5.20 13.56 2.02
CA ASP A 64 -5.06 12.56 0.94
C ASP A 64 -5.74 11.24 1.30
N LEU A 65 -6.55 10.72 0.37
CA LEU A 65 -7.15 9.40 0.50
C LEU A 65 -6.17 8.31 0.05
N VAL A 66 -5.89 7.36 0.94
CA VAL A 66 -5.05 6.19 0.67
C VAL A 66 -5.75 4.91 1.07
N LEU A 67 -5.35 3.79 0.46
CA LEU A 67 -5.82 2.45 0.83
C LEU A 67 -4.71 1.64 1.45
N LEU A 68 -4.91 1.10 2.64
CA LEU A 68 -4.03 0.11 3.26
C LEU A 68 -4.65 -1.28 3.02
N PHE A 69 -3.91 -2.19 2.40
CA PHE A 69 -4.38 -3.55 2.13
C PHE A 69 -3.42 -4.58 2.73
N GLY A 70 -3.92 -5.41 3.64
CA GLY A 70 -3.13 -6.41 4.36
C GLY A 70 -3.58 -7.83 4.05
N THR A 71 -2.62 -8.76 3.96
CA THR A 71 -2.87 -10.21 4.01
C THR A 71 -1.99 -10.83 5.07
N SER A 72 -2.44 -11.94 5.67
CA SER A 72 -1.67 -12.66 6.69
C SER A 72 -1.92 -14.17 6.64
N ALA A 73 -1.00 -14.94 7.24
CA ALA A 73 -1.08 -16.39 7.33
C ALA A 73 -2.30 -16.86 8.14
N GLY A 74 -2.89 -18.00 7.76
CA GLY A 74 -4.19 -18.50 8.24
C GLY A 74 -5.34 -18.25 7.25
N LEU A 75 -5.11 -17.31 6.32
CA LEU A 75 -6.00 -16.63 5.39
C LEU A 75 -6.90 -15.59 6.06
N SER A 76 -6.29 -14.44 6.36
CA SER A 76 -7.01 -13.21 6.69
C SER A 76 -6.60 -12.09 5.75
N ILE A 77 -7.59 -11.31 5.31
CA ILE A 77 -7.44 -10.16 4.43
C ILE A 77 -8.12 -8.98 5.11
N GLY A 78 -7.45 -7.82 5.11
CA GLY A 78 -7.99 -6.58 5.67
C GLY A 78 -7.72 -5.42 4.73
N CYS A 79 -8.64 -4.45 4.72
CA CYS A 79 -8.49 -3.21 3.96
C CYS A 79 -8.99 -2.03 4.78
N VAL A 80 -8.29 -0.90 4.72
CA VAL A 80 -8.69 0.36 5.35
C VAL A 80 -8.56 1.48 4.33
N ALA A 81 -9.64 2.25 4.16
CA ALA A 81 -9.60 3.56 3.53
C ALA A 81 -9.25 4.60 4.58
N LEU A 82 -8.13 5.30 4.38
CA LEU A 82 -7.60 6.28 5.32
C LEU A 82 -7.48 7.62 4.60
N THR A 83 -8.12 8.65 5.16
CA THR A 83 -7.75 10.04 4.86
C THR A 83 -6.64 10.41 5.83
N TYR A 84 -5.39 10.35 5.35
CA TYR A 84 -4.24 10.83 6.12
C TYR A 84 -4.29 12.35 6.18
#